data_AF-A0AAV9CYY0-F1
#
_entry.id   AF-A0AAV9CYY0-F1
#
_cell.length_a   1.000
_cell.length_b   1.000
_cell.length_c   1.000
_cell.angle_alpha   90.00
_cell.angle_beta   90.00
_cell.angle_gamma   90.00
#
_symmetry.space_group_name_H-M   'P 1'
#
loop_
_entity.id
_entity.type
_entity.pdbx_description
1 polymer ?
#
loop_
_entity_poly.entity_id
_entity_poly.type
_entity_poly.pdbx_seq_one_letter_code
_entity_poly.pdbx_strand_id
1 'polypeptide(L)'
;MVSKAPQHHRPTSLLFLLPFSTSHPFWTLQTQNTRQLLHSRKESSHQSSNFETLTPVQKQQISLYVETLLQWNQRMNLTAVRDVDEVMCRHVKDSLAILPPINNSYCDAASSDGLRLVDVGSGAGLPGLILAIACPDWKITLLESMQKRCRFLEHAVDLVGLTNVQILCGRAEDRVWAKLLT
;
A
#
# COMPACT_ATOMS: atom_id res chain seq x y z
N MET A 1 -25.53 37.37 -53.13
CA MET A 1 -25.57 38.85 -53.02
C MET A 1 -25.19 39.19 -51.59
N VAL A 2 -24.02 39.81 -51.37
CA VAL A 2 -23.83 41.27 -51.24
C VAL A 2 -24.29 41.81 -49.86
N SER A 3 -23.33 41.84 -48.94
CA SER A 3 -22.94 43.00 -48.10
C SER A 3 -23.93 43.51 -47.02
N LYS A 4 -23.52 44.30 -46.01
CA LYS A 4 -22.41 45.28 -45.90
C LYS A 4 -22.06 45.59 -44.41
N ALA A 5 -20.88 46.16 -44.14
CA ALA A 5 -20.54 46.84 -42.87
C ALA A 5 -20.32 48.36 -43.12
N PRO A 6 -20.48 49.22 -42.09
CA PRO A 6 -19.33 49.86 -41.40
C PRO A 6 -19.55 49.93 -39.85
N GLN A 7 -18.53 50.01 -38.98
CA GLN A 7 -17.64 51.15 -38.62
C GLN A 7 -18.36 52.48 -38.29
N HIS A 8 -17.95 53.31 -37.32
CA HIS A 8 -16.73 53.38 -36.48
C HIS A 8 -17.13 53.39 -34.95
N HIS A 9 -16.40 53.81 -33.90
CA HIS A 9 -15.10 54.47 -33.67
C HIS A 9 -14.53 54.11 -32.25
N ARG A 10 -13.80 55.02 -31.58
CA ARG A 10 -13.23 54.97 -30.20
C ARG A 10 -13.31 56.37 -29.52
N PRO A 11 -13.09 56.50 -28.19
CA PRO A 11 -11.75 56.55 -27.55
C PRO A 11 -11.43 55.28 -26.70
N THR A 12 -10.43 55.11 -25.82
CA THR A 12 -9.45 56.00 -25.12
C THR A 12 -8.14 55.23 -24.76
N SER A 13 -7.23 55.85 -24.00
CA SER A 13 -5.99 55.31 -23.36
C SER A 13 -6.27 54.82 -21.91
N LEU A 14 -5.38 54.20 -21.10
CA LEU A 14 -3.91 54.24 -20.99
C LEU A 14 -3.22 52.86 -20.81
N LEU A 15 -1.93 52.80 -21.16
CA LEU A 15 -0.94 51.84 -20.63
C LEU A 15 -0.01 52.54 -19.62
N PHE A 16 0.44 51.80 -18.61
CA PHE A 16 1.77 51.91 -17.98
C PHE A 16 2.20 50.47 -17.60
N LEU A 17 3.17 49.86 -18.30
CA LEU A 17 4.62 49.99 -18.12
C LEU A 17 5.14 49.44 -16.79
N LEU A 18 5.70 48.22 -16.86
CA LEU A 18 6.51 47.60 -15.80
C LEU A 18 7.97 48.09 -15.89
N PRO A 19 8.62 48.43 -14.76
CA PRO A 19 10.08 48.44 -14.67
C PRO A 19 10.60 47.06 -14.25
N PHE A 20 11.65 46.58 -14.91
CA PHE A 20 12.41 45.39 -14.49
C PHE A 20 13.81 45.85 -14.05
N SER A 21 14.17 45.68 -12.78
CA SER A 21 15.57 45.77 -12.34
C SER A 21 15.84 45.09 -11.00
N THR A 22 17.11 44.79 -10.76
CA THR A 22 17.66 43.87 -9.77
C THR A 22 17.92 44.49 -8.38
N SER A 23 17.73 43.71 -7.30
CA SER A 23 18.73 43.54 -6.22
C SER A 23 18.30 42.47 -5.19
N HIS A 24 19.30 41.92 -4.48
CA HIS A 24 19.17 41.00 -3.33
C HIS A 24 19.43 41.78 -2.02
N PRO A 25 19.29 41.21 -0.80
CA PRO A 25 18.55 40.03 -0.36
C PRO A 25 17.52 40.34 0.76
N PHE A 26 16.55 39.45 1.02
CA PHE A 26 15.72 39.50 2.25
C PHE A 26 15.63 38.12 2.93
N TRP A 27 16.76 37.69 3.51
CA TRP A 27 16.84 36.50 4.37
C TRP A 27 17.12 36.91 5.81
N THR A 28 16.07 37.32 6.54
CA THR A 28 16.20 37.70 7.96
C THR A 28 15.04 37.19 8.81
N LEU A 29 15.25 36.03 9.42
CA LEU A 29 14.75 35.63 10.74
C LEU A 29 13.22 35.65 11.01
N GLN A 30 12.56 34.52 10.73
CA GLN A 30 11.83 33.83 11.83
C GLN A 30 11.75 32.29 11.67
N THR A 31 12.79 31.66 11.13
CA THR A 31 12.90 30.20 10.97
C THR A 31 13.28 29.48 12.29
N GLN A 32 12.49 29.67 13.36
CA GLN A 32 12.77 29.15 14.71
C GLN A 32 11.53 28.52 15.40
N ASN A 33 10.92 27.50 14.78
CA ASN A 33 10.32 26.40 15.58
C ASN A 33 10.01 25.09 14.79
N THR A 34 9.94 25.13 13.46
CA THR A 34 9.50 23.97 12.64
C THR A 34 10.33 22.69 12.87
N ARG A 35 11.62 22.80 13.22
CA ARG A 35 12.45 21.62 13.53
C ARG A 35 12.13 20.97 14.88
N GLN A 36 11.76 21.71 15.92
CA GLN A 36 11.41 21.10 17.23
C GLN A 36 10.07 20.37 17.16
N LEU A 37 9.07 20.96 16.49
CA LEU A 37 7.77 20.32 16.24
C LEU A 37 7.85 19.04 15.36
N LEU A 38 8.91 18.89 14.56
CA LEU A 38 9.16 17.65 13.80
C LEU A 38 9.91 16.57 14.59
N HIS A 39 10.57 16.92 15.70
CA HIS A 39 11.21 15.94 16.59
C HIS A 39 10.25 15.46 17.69
N SER A 40 9.38 16.33 18.21
CA SER A 40 8.38 15.97 19.24
C SER A 40 7.32 14.97 18.78
N ARG A 41 7.18 14.70 17.47
CA ARG A 41 6.33 13.61 16.95
C ARG A 41 7.04 12.24 16.90
N LYS A 42 8.35 12.17 17.18
CA LYS A 42 9.12 10.92 17.08
C LYS A 42 9.23 10.13 18.39
N GLU A 43 8.78 10.72 19.51
CA GLU A 43 8.85 10.14 20.86
C GLU A 43 7.52 10.28 21.63
N SER A 44 6.41 9.80 21.06
CA SER A 44 5.14 9.54 21.82
C SER A 44 4.11 8.75 20.99
N SER A 45 4.46 7.53 20.59
CA SER A 45 3.47 6.54 20.13
C SER A 45 3.81 5.17 20.73
N HIS A 46 3.32 4.90 21.94
CA HIS A 46 3.17 3.54 22.48
C HIS A 46 2.01 2.81 21.75
N GLN A 47 2.07 2.80 20.42
CA GLN A 47 1.24 1.91 19.61
C GLN A 47 1.91 0.55 19.62
N SER A 48 1.45 -0.31 20.53
CA SER A 48 1.73 -1.75 20.50
C SER A 48 1.53 -2.22 19.07
N SER A 49 2.58 -2.73 18.43
CA SER A 49 2.48 -3.09 17.02
C SER A 49 1.40 -4.15 16.81
N ASN A 50 0.67 -4.09 15.70
CA ASN A 50 -0.42 -5.04 15.40
C ASN A 50 0.05 -6.51 15.34
N PHE A 51 1.37 -6.75 15.30
CA PHE A 51 1.96 -8.08 15.49
C PHE A 51 1.82 -8.58 16.93
N GLU A 52 1.93 -7.72 17.94
CA GLU A 52 1.90 -8.17 19.34
C GLU A 52 0.53 -8.65 19.80
N THR A 53 -0.53 -8.08 19.24
CA THR A 53 -1.93 -8.49 19.46
C THR A 53 -2.30 -9.82 18.79
N LEU A 54 -1.43 -10.41 17.97
CA LEU A 54 -1.67 -11.70 17.34
C LEU A 54 -1.56 -12.85 18.35
N THR A 55 -2.37 -13.89 18.14
CA THR A 55 -2.30 -15.13 18.94
C THR A 55 -0.97 -15.87 18.74
N PRO A 56 -0.57 -16.76 19.65
CA PRO A 56 0.64 -17.57 19.48
C PRO A 56 0.66 -18.39 18.18
N VAL A 57 -0.49 -18.91 17.75
CA VAL A 57 -0.64 -19.65 16.48
C VAL A 57 -0.36 -18.73 15.29
N GLN A 58 -0.94 -17.53 15.26
CA GLN A 58 -0.68 -16.55 14.19
C GLN A 58 0.78 -16.07 14.16
N LYS A 59 1.41 -15.89 15.33
CA LYS A 59 2.85 -15.58 15.41
C LYS A 59 3.70 -16.73 14.84
N GLN A 60 3.39 -17.97 15.17
CA GLN A 60 4.06 -19.17 14.62
C GLN A 60 3.84 -19.31 13.10
N GLN A 61 2.62 -19.06 12.61
CA GLN A 61 2.28 -19.06 11.18
C GLN A 61 3.09 -18.01 10.41
N ILE A 62 3.28 -16.81 10.97
CA ILE A 62 4.14 -15.78 10.39
C ILE A 62 5.61 -16.23 10.39
N SER A 63 6.15 -16.81 11.47
CA SER A 63 7.52 -17.33 11.50
C SER A 63 7.75 -18.37 10.40
N LEU A 64 6.85 -19.35 10.27
CA LEU A 64 6.92 -20.40 9.25
C LEU A 64 6.85 -19.83 7.82
N TYR A 65 5.99 -18.83 7.59
CA TYR A 65 5.94 -18.08 6.34
C TYR A 65 7.27 -17.35 6.05
N VAL A 66 7.86 -16.65 7.02
CA VAL A 66 9.10 -15.88 6.86
C VAL A 66 10.30 -16.80 6.58
N GLU A 67 10.41 -17.92 7.27
CA GLU A 67 11.41 -18.95 6.99
C GLU A 67 11.27 -19.49 5.56
N THR A 68 10.05 -19.83 5.15
CA THR A 68 9.74 -20.35 3.81
C THR A 68 10.05 -19.32 2.71
N LEU A 69 9.69 -18.06 2.93
CA LEU A 69 10.03 -16.93 2.05
C LEU A 69 11.54 -16.85 1.84
N LEU A 70 12.33 -16.87 2.92
CA LEU A 70 13.79 -16.78 2.82
C LEU A 70 14.41 -18.01 2.14
N GLN A 71 13.93 -19.23 2.43
CA GLN A 71 14.37 -20.47 1.78
C GLN A 71 14.10 -20.48 0.27
N TRP A 72 12.95 -19.96 -0.17
CA TRP A 72 12.64 -19.82 -1.60
C TRP A 72 13.36 -18.63 -2.24
N ASN A 73 13.61 -17.54 -1.50
CA ASN A 73 14.32 -16.36 -2.01
C ASN A 73 15.79 -16.66 -2.38
N GLN A 74 16.38 -17.73 -1.84
CA GLN A 74 17.67 -18.27 -2.28
C GLN A 74 17.66 -18.78 -3.74
N ARG A 75 16.50 -19.19 -4.26
CA ARG A 75 16.35 -19.88 -5.57
C ARG A 75 15.59 -19.04 -6.60
N MET A 76 14.87 -18.01 -6.18
CA MET A 76 14.17 -17.06 -7.05
C MET A 76 13.99 -15.70 -6.35
N ASN A 77 14.08 -14.61 -7.09
CA ASN A 77 13.97 -13.25 -6.54
C ASN A 77 12.50 -12.91 -6.16
N LEU A 78 12.08 -13.32 -4.97
CA LEU A 78 10.80 -12.98 -4.34
C LEU A 78 10.85 -11.58 -3.70
N THR A 79 11.97 -11.27 -3.04
CA THR A 79 12.16 -10.02 -2.29
C THR A 79 13.63 -9.61 -2.27
N ALA A 80 13.91 -8.31 -2.27
CA ALA A 80 15.28 -7.80 -2.16
C ALA A 80 15.88 -8.04 -0.76
N VAL A 81 15.01 -8.20 0.24
CA VAL A 81 15.34 -8.49 1.64
C VAL A 81 15.84 -9.93 1.78
N ARG A 82 16.84 -10.17 2.64
CA ARG A 82 17.44 -11.51 2.86
C ARG A 82 17.62 -11.91 4.32
N ASP A 83 17.18 -11.06 5.24
CA ASP A 83 17.34 -11.22 6.68
C ASP A 83 15.97 -11.30 7.38
N VAL A 84 15.89 -12.03 8.50
CA VAL A 84 14.65 -12.26 9.25
C VAL A 84 14.13 -10.96 9.88
N ASP A 85 14.99 -10.19 10.55
CA ASP A 85 14.57 -8.95 11.21
C ASP A 85 14.17 -7.89 10.17
N GLU A 86 14.85 -7.85 9.02
CA GLU A 86 14.44 -6.99 7.91
C GLU A 86 13.09 -7.41 7.30
N VAL A 87 12.77 -8.71 7.15
CA VAL A 87 11.42 -9.15 6.73
C VAL A 87 10.37 -8.80 7.78
N MET A 88 10.64 -9.08 9.06
CA MET A 88 9.72 -8.78 10.16
C MET A 88 9.45 -7.27 10.28
N CYS A 89 10.45 -6.43 10.01
CA CYS A 89 10.33 -4.98 10.05
C CYS A 89 9.64 -4.40 8.81
N ARG A 90 10.12 -4.73 7.60
CA ARG A 90 9.71 -4.06 6.35
C ARG A 90 8.54 -4.70 5.61
N HIS A 91 8.20 -5.94 5.94
CA HIS A 91 7.13 -6.69 5.24
C HIS A 91 6.00 -7.06 6.19
N VAL A 92 6.30 -7.69 7.33
CA VAL A 92 5.27 -8.16 8.27
C VAL A 92 4.59 -6.99 8.98
N LYS A 93 5.35 -6.10 9.65
CA LYS A 93 4.78 -4.95 10.36
C LYS A 93 4.07 -3.97 9.41
N ASP A 94 4.65 -3.69 8.25
CA ASP A 94 4.05 -2.83 7.23
C ASP A 94 2.74 -3.42 6.67
N SER A 95 2.66 -4.74 6.45
CA SER A 95 1.40 -5.40 6.05
C SER A 95 0.33 -5.32 7.14
N LEU A 96 0.71 -5.54 8.41
CA LEU A 96 -0.22 -5.46 9.55
C LEU A 96 -0.67 -4.02 9.84
N ALA A 97 0.10 -3.00 9.44
CA ALA A 97 -0.28 -1.60 9.55
C ALA A 97 -1.47 -1.20 8.65
N ILE A 98 -1.86 -2.07 7.70
CA ILE A 98 -3.02 -1.89 6.82
C ILE A 98 -4.34 -2.27 7.54
N LEU A 99 -4.28 -3.05 8.63
CA LEU A 99 -5.48 -3.51 9.34
C LEU A 99 -6.37 -2.37 9.90
N PRO A 100 -5.86 -1.34 10.60
CA PRO A 100 -6.70 -0.25 11.11
C PRO A 100 -7.46 0.54 10.04
N PRO A 101 -6.85 1.00 8.91
CA PRO A 101 -7.62 1.70 7.89
C PRO A 101 -8.61 0.79 7.12
N ILE A 102 -8.35 -0.51 6.98
CA ILE A 102 -9.36 -1.44 6.43
C ILE A 102 -10.55 -1.56 7.40
N ASN A 103 -10.29 -1.88 8.67
CA ASN A 103 -11.34 -2.05 9.67
C ASN A 103 -12.21 -0.79 9.79
N ASN A 104 -11.59 0.39 9.91
CA ASN A 104 -12.29 1.66 10.02
C ASN A 104 -13.09 2.09 8.78
N SER A 105 -12.90 1.42 7.63
CA SER A 105 -13.55 1.77 6.35
C SER A 105 -14.54 0.72 5.83
N TYR A 106 -14.39 -0.54 6.26
CA TYR A 106 -15.12 -1.69 5.69
C TYR A 106 -15.67 -2.68 6.74
N CYS A 107 -15.34 -2.53 8.02
CA CYS A 107 -15.80 -3.41 9.10
C CYS A 107 -16.64 -2.60 10.10
N ASP A 108 -17.96 -2.64 9.97
CA ASP A 108 -18.86 -2.06 10.98
C ASP A 108 -18.77 -2.85 12.30
N ALA A 109 -19.01 -2.17 13.42
CA ALA A 109 -18.95 -2.76 14.77
C ALA A 109 -19.96 -3.91 15.03
N ALA A 110 -20.82 -4.23 14.05
CA ALA A 110 -21.76 -5.35 14.10
C ALA A 110 -21.32 -6.59 13.29
N SER A 111 -20.39 -6.47 12.32
CA SER A 111 -19.92 -7.60 11.51
C SER A 111 -18.65 -7.28 10.72
N SER A 112 -17.56 -8.00 11.00
CA SER A 112 -16.35 -8.06 10.16
C SER A 112 -16.32 -9.31 9.25
N ASP A 113 -17.36 -10.13 9.34
CA ASP A 113 -17.40 -11.50 8.83
C ASP A 113 -17.39 -11.54 7.30
N GLY A 114 -16.45 -12.30 6.74
CA GLY A 114 -16.43 -12.59 5.29
C GLY A 114 -16.00 -11.43 4.39
N LEU A 115 -15.30 -10.40 4.90
CA LEU A 115 -14.67 -9.38 4.05
C LEU A 115 -13.84 -10.05 2.94
N ARG A 116 -14.08 -9.69 1.69
CA ARG A 116 -13.41 -10.25 0.51
C ARG A 116 -12.35 -9.27 -0.01
N LEU A 117 -11.09 -9.70 -0.03
CA LEU A 117 -9.94 -8.88 -0.41
C LEU A 117 -9.18 -9.53 -1.58
N VAL A 118 -8.67 -8.71 -2.51
CA VAL A 118 -7.83 -9.17 -3.62
C VAL A 118 -6.48 -8.46 -3.57
N ASP A 119 -5.41 -9.24 -3.46
CA ASP A 119 -4.02 -8.77 -3.49
C ASP A 119 -3.48 -8.93 -4.93
N VAL A 120 -3.37 -7.82 -5.66
CA VAL A 120 -3.08 -7.80 -7.10
C VAL A 120 -1.59 -7.60 -7.35
N GLY A 121 -0.95 -8.60 -7.95
CA GLY A 121 0.51 -8.65 -8.13
C GLY A 121 1.22 -9.16 -6.87
N SER A 122 0.60 -10.09 -6.14
CA SER A 122 0.92 -10.43 -4.74
C SER A 122 2.38 -10.83 -4.47
N GLY A 123 3.12 -11.28 -5.50
CA GLY A 123 4.58 -11.37 -5.47
C GLY A 123 5.11 -12.45 -4.53
N ALA A 124 5.41 -12.03 -3.30
CA ALA A 124 5.78 -12.88 -2.16
C ALA A 124 4.59 -13.17 -1.23
N GLY A 125 3.36 -12.82 -1.62
CA GLY A 125 2.16 -12.94 -0.79
C GLY A 125 2.04 -11.79 0.21
N LEU A 126 2.50 -10.60 -0.16
CA LEU A 126 2.54 -9.42 0.69
C LEU A 126 1.71 -8.29 0.05
N PRO A 127 0.70 -7.75 0.74
CA PRO A 127 0.34 -8.01 2.15
C PRO A 127 -0.53 -9.26 2.40
N GLY A 128 -1.05 -9.91 1.35
CA GLY A 128 -2.19 -10.82 1.44
C GLY A 128 -2.07 -12.00 2.42
N LEU A 129 -0.93 -12.71 2.48
CA LEU A 129 -0.75 -13.84 3.40
C LEU A 129 -0.69 -13.39 4.87
N ILE A 130 -0.08 -12.24 5.14
CA ILE A 130 -0.01 -11.68 6.50
C ILE A 130 -1.40 -11.24 6.98
N LEU A 131 -2.20 -10.66 6.08
CA LEU A 131 -3.61 -10.34 6.36
C LEU A 131 -4.46 -11.61 6.54
N ALA A 132 -4.21 -12.68 5.76
CA ALA A 132 -4.95 -13.94 5.87
C ALA A 132 -4.68 -14.66 7.21
N ILE A 133 -3.44 -14.61 7.70
CA ILE A 133 -3.08 -15.10 9.04
C ILE A 133 -3.75 -14.23 10.12
N ALA A 134 -3.67 -12.90 10.02
CA ALA A 134 -4.20 -11.98 11.02
C ALA A 134 -5.74 -11.99 11.12
N CYS A 135 -6.44 -12.21 10.00
CA CYS A 135 -7.89 -12.15 9.89
C CYS A 135 -8.43 -13.44 9.22
N PRO A 136 -8.57 -14.55 9.97
CA PRO A 136 -8.97 -15.86 9.41
C PRO A 136 -10.37 -15.85 8.75
N ASP A 137 -11.26 -14.97 9.19
CA ASP A 137 -12.63 -14.86 8.68
C ASP A 137 -12.72 -14.16 7.32
N TRP A 138 -11.72 -13.34 6.96
CA TRP A 138 -11.62 -12.70 5.65
C TRP A 138 -11.33 -13.74 4.56
N LYS A 139 -11.80 -13.50 3.34
CA LYS A 139 -11.49 -14.33 2.17
C LYS A 139 -10.54 -13.56 1.25
N ILE A 140 -9.31 -14.05 1.15
CA ILE A 140 -8.23 -13.34 0.46
C ILE A 140 -7.87 -14.05 -0.83
N THR A 141 -7.87 -13.31 -1.94
CA THR A 141 -7.49 -13.82 -3.26
C THR A 141 -6.15 -13.22 -3.68
N LEU A 142 -5.15 -14.05 -3.93
CA LEU A 142 -3.83 -13.65 -4.39
C LEU A 142 -3.76 -13.80 -5.90
N LEU A 143 -3.67 -12.69 -6.64
CA LEU A 143 -3.57 -12.67 -8.10
C LEU A 143 -2.13 -12.39 -8.52
N GLU A 144 -1.45 -13.38 -9.12
CA GLU A 144 -0.07 -13.25 -9.59
C GLU A 144 0.12 -13.87 -10.99
N SER A 145 0.83 -13.13 -11.84
CA SER A 145 1.12 -13.45 -13.24
C SER A 145 2.24 -14.46 -13.46
N MET A 146 3.14 -14.62 -12.49
CA MET A 146 4.34 -15.45 -12.62
C MET A 146 4.12 -16.84 -12.02
N GLN A 147 3.99 -17.88 -12.86
CA GLN A 147 3.79 -19.26 -12.41
C GLN A 147 4.83 -19.83 -11.43
N LYS A 148 6.04 -19.25 -11.33
CA LYS A 148 7.02 -19.62 -10.30
C LYS A 148 6.65 -19.06 -8.92
N ARG A 149 6.03 -17.88 -8.88
CA ARG A 149 5.52 -17.25 -7.66
C ARG A 149 4.20 -17.88 -7.22
N CYS A 150 3.29 -18.22 -8.14
CA CYS A 150 2.11 -19.03 -7.79
C CYS A 150 2.48 -20.28 -6.98
N ARG A 151 3.45 -21.07 -7.45
CA ARG A 151 3.94 -22.27 -6.73
C ARG A 151 4.55 -21.99 -5.36
N PHE A 152 5.14 -20.80 -5.17
CA PHE A 152 5.58 -20.35 -3.85
C PHE A 152 4.38 -20.03 -2.95
N LEU A 153 3.37 -19.31 -3.47
CA LEU A 153 2.15 -18.99 -2.73
C LEU A 153 1.37 -20.24 -2.37
N GLU A 154 1.21 -21.19 -3.31
CA GLU A 154 0.55 -22.49 -3.12
C GLU A 154 1.21 -23.24 -1.95
N HIS A 155 2.53 -23.41 -2.03
CA HIS A 155 3.32 -24.06 -0.98
C HIS A 155 3.27 -23.32 0.37
N ALA A 156 3.28 -21.98 0.38
CA ALA A 156 3.20 -21.19 1.61
C ALA A 156 1.79 -21.28 2.26
N VAL A 157 0.72 -21.28 1.46
CA VAL A 157 -0.66 -21.47 1.93
C VAL A 157 -0.84 -22.84 2.55
N ASP A 158 -0.40 -23.90 1.87
CA ASP A 158 -0.47 -25.27 2.36
C ASP A 158 0.34 -25.47 3.66
N LEU A 159 1.58 -24.98 3.68
CA LEU A 159 2.51 -25.14 4.81
C LEU A 159 2.08 -24.36 6.06
N VAL A 160 1.48 -23.18 5.88
CA VAL A 160 0.96 -22.33 6.97
C VAL A 160 -0.46 -22.75 7.39
N GLY A 161 -1.14 -23.59 6.60
CA GLY A 161 -2.48 -24.12 6.90
C GLY A 161 -3.61 -23.13 6.64
N LEU A 162 -3.49 -22.27 5.64
CA LEU A 162 -4.45 -21.17 5.40
C LEU A 162 -5.65 -21.63 4.54
N THR A 163 -6.76 -21.92 5.21
CA THR A 163 -8.03 -22.33 4.56
C THR A 163 -8.87 -21.17 4.01
N ASN A 164 -8.41 -19.92 4.17
CA ASN A 164 -9.10 -18.70 3.78
C ASN A 164 -8.48 -17.96 2.58
N VAL A 165 -7.49 -18.57 1.93
CA VAL A 165 -6.78 -18.01 0.77
C VAL A 165 -7.14 -18.76 -0.51
N GLN A 166 -7.39 -18.00 -1.59
CA GLN A 166 -7.41 -18.50 -2.97
C GLN A 166 -6.23 -17.90 -3.75
N ILE A 167 -5.66 -18.68 -4.67
CA ILE A 167 -4.60 -18.20 -5.57
C ILE A 167 -5.12 -18.25 -7.00
N LEU A 168 -4.95 -17.15 -7.74
CA LEU A 168 -5.30 -17.02 -9.15
C LEU A 168 -4.03 -16.69 -9.95
N CYS A 169 -3.74 -17.50 -10.96
CA CYS A 169 -2.52 -17.37 -11.75
C CYS A 169 -2.82 -16.74 -13.11
N GLY A 170 -2.42 -15.48 -13.29
CA GLY A 170 -2.61 -14.71 -14.52
C GLY A 170 -2.55 -13.21 -14.27
N ARG A 171 -3.02 -12.41 -15.23
CA ARG A 171 -2.76 -10.96 -15.27
C ARG A 171 -3.99 -10.17 -14.84
N ALA A 172 -3.78 -9.01 -14.22
CA ALA A 172 -4.87 -8.16 -13.72
C ALA A 172 -5.77 -7.64 -14.85
N GLU A 173 -5.20 -7.43 -16.04
CA GLU A 173 -5.89 -7.03 -17.26
C GLU A 173 -6.73 -8.14 -17.93
N ASP A 174 -6.59 -9.40 -17.52
CA ASP A 174 -7.36 -10.51 -18.10
C ASP A 174 -8.84 -10.44 -17.65
N ARG A 175 -9.75 -10.23 -18.61
CA ARG A 175 -11.20 -10.00 -18.36
C ARG A 175 -11.95 -11.21 -17.78
N VAL A 176 -11.26 -12.30 -17.44
CA VAL A 176 -11.82 -13.55 -16.91
C VAL A 176 -12.11 -13.45 -15.41
N TRP A 177 -11.25 -12.77 -14.63
CA TRP A 177 -11.33 -12.73 -13.16
C TRP A 177 -12.60 -12.07 -12.62
N ALA A 178 -13.22 -11.17 -13.40
CA ALA A 178 -14.46 -10.48 -13.01
C ALA A 178 -15.62 -11.43 -12.63
N LYS A 179 -15.61 -12.67 -13.13
CA LYS A 179 -16.60 -13.73 -12.81
C LYS A 179 -16.21 -14.66 -11.66
N LEU A 180 -14.97 -14.55 -11.15
CA LEU A 180 -14.44 -15.35 -10.05
C LEU A 180 -14.27 -14.53 -8.76
N LEU A 181 -14.31 -13.20 -8.87
CA LEU A 181 -14.18 -12.24 -7.77
C LEU A 181 -15.53 -11.61 -7.35
N THR A 182 -16.65 -12.08 -7.90
CA THR A 182 -18.02 -11.59 -7.62
C THR A 182 -18.75 -12.42 -6.57
#